data_AF-K9TV71-F1
#
_entry.id   AF-K9TV71-F1
#
_cell.length_a   1.000
_cell.length_b   1.000
_cell.length_c   1.000
_cell.angle_alpha   90.00
_cell.angle_beta   90.00
_cell.angle_gamma   90.00
#
_symmetry.space_group_name_H-M   'P 1'
#
loop_
_entity.id
_entity.type
_entity.pdbx_description
1 polymer ?
#
loop_
_entity_poly.entity_id
_entity_poly.type
_entity_poly.pdbx_seq_one_letter_code
_entity_poly.pdbx_strand_id
1 'polypeptide(L)'
;MLSQLARLTVEADGRYATSEELQFLKDYIESLDTRASAYQKIQAAEAEVLSQLEAKWAANENLFGQGNNKLNVSTCQRDLKNMIRYTATTVLSSDLDRLRESCLLWYQTIVRAYKYGHIANITYPLLNELMKQFLSAEEAALASPVLGLNQVILGKT
;
A
#
# COMPACT_ATOMS: atom_id res chain seq x y z
N MET A 1 -13.28 3.53 0.03
CA MET A 1 -14.71 3.65 -0.28
C MET A 1 -15.52 3.70 1.00
N LEU A 2 -15.18 2.89 2.02
CA LEU A 2 -15.85 2.90 3.33
C LEU A 2 -15.78 4.27 4.04
N SER A 3 -14.62 4.93 4.01
CA SER A 3 -14.46 6.28 4.59
C SER A 3 -15.30 7.31 3.81
N GLN A 4 -15.43 7.16 2.49
CA GLN A 4 -16.27 8.01 1.66
C GLN A 4 -17.77 7.78 1.93
N LEU A 5 -18.18 6.52 2.15
CA LEU A 5 -19.53 6.19 2.61
C LEU A 5 -19.83 6.83 3.96
N ALA A 6 -18.93 6.71 4.94
CA ALA A 6 -19.10 7.35 6.23
C ALA A 6 -19.23 8.87 6.09
N ARG A 7 -18.38 9.50 5.26
CA ARG A 7 -18.46 10.94 4.99
C ARG A 7 -19.79 11.33 4.34
N LEU A 8 -20.27 10.54 3.37
CA LEU A 8 -21.56 10.77 2.72
C LEU A 8 -22.71 10.80 3.73
N THR A 9 -22.71 9.94 4.75
CA THR A 9 -23.78 9.94 5.77
C THR A 9 -23.86 11.24 6.56
N VAL A 10 -22.73 11.93 6.72
CA VAL A 10 -22.65 13.22 7.41
C VAL A 10 -23.00 14.36 6.45
N GLU A 11 -22.47 14.32 5.23
CA GLU A 11 -22.67 15.38 4.22
C GLU A 11 -24.12 15.45 3.70
N ALA A 12 -24.80 14.31 3.64
CA ALA A 12 -26.20 14.20 3.22
C ALA A 12 -27.20 14.28 4.39
N ASP A 13 -26.77 14.64 5.60
CA ASP A 13 -27.67 14.68 6.75
C ASP A 13 -28.91 15.57 6.51
N GLY A 14 -30.08 15.07 6.89
CA GLY A 14 -31.38 15.73 6.66
C GLY A 14 -31.88 15.72 5.22
N ARG A 15 -31.21 15.04 4.28
CA ARG A 15 -31.62 14.94 2.87
C ARG A 15 -31.21 13.59 2.24
N TYR A 16 -31.64 13.36 1.02
CA TYR A 16 -31.09 12.26 0.20
C TYR A 16 -29.80 12.72 -0.49
N ALA A 17 -28.89 11.77 -0.73
CA ALA A 17 -27.69 11.99 -1.52
C ALA A 17 -28.04 12.31 -2.98
N THR A 18 -27.31 13.24 -3.60
CA THR A 18 -27.47 13.56 -5.02
C THR A 18 -26.81 12.52 -5.92
N SER A 19 -27.11 12.58 -7.22
CA SER A 19 -26.49 11.71 -8.23
C SER A 19 -24.96 11.85 -8.26
N GLU A 20 -24.46 13.07 -8.09
CA GLU A 20 -23.04 13.40 -8.07
C GLU A 20 -22.37 12.86 -6.81
N GLU A 21 -23.02 12.98 -5.65
CA GLU A 21 -22.52 12.44 -4.37
C GLU A 21 -22.45 10.92 -4.36
N LEU A 22 -23.31 10.25 -5.14
CA LEU A 22 -23.31 8.78 -5.28
C LEU A 22 -22.35 8.27 -6.37
N GLN A 23 -21.69 9.16 -7.14
CA GLN A 23 -20.88 8.75 -8.27
C GLN A 23 -19.74 7.80 -7.88
N PHE A 24 -19.09 8.04 -6.74
CA PHE A 24 -18.00 7.18 -6.27
C PHE A 24 -18.43 5.73 -6.02
N LEU A 25 -19.70 5.48 -5.69
CA LEU A 25 -20.22 4.13 -5.51
C LEU A 25 -20.38 3.42 -6.85
N LYS A 26 -20.83 4.13 -7.89
CA LYS A 26 -20.92 3.60 -9.25
C LYS A 26 -19.53 3.23 -9.76
N ASP A 27 -18.59 4.16 -9.67
CA ASP A 27 -17.19 3.95 -10.08
C ASP A 27 -16.57 2.76 -9.32
N TYR A 28 -16.89 2.60 -8.03
CA TYR A 28 -16.43 1.46 -7.23
C TYR A 28 -17.03 0.14 -7.70
N ILE A 29 -18.36 0.08 -7.90
CA ILE A 29 -19.06 -1.13 -8.34
C ILE A 29 -18.57 -1.55 -9.73
N GLU A 30 -18.41 -0.60 -10.66
CA GLU A 30 -17.90 -0.86 -12.01
C GLU A 30 -16.47 -1.42 -12.00
N SER A 31 -15.65 -1.04 -11.01
CA SER A 31 -14.27 -1.52 -10.87
C SER A 31 -14.10 -2.72 -9.92
N LEU A 32 -15.19 -3.23 -9.33
CA LEU A 32 -15.12 -4.20 -8.23
C LEU A 32 -14.42 -5.50 -8.66
N ASP A 33 -14.76 -6.05 -9.82
CA ASP A 33 -14.18 -7.30 -10.31
C ASP A 33 -12.67 -7.15 -10.58
N THR A 34 -12.26 -6.03 -11.20
CA THR A 34 -10.84 -5.72 -11.43
C THR A 34 -10.08 -5.55 -10.12
N ARG A 35 -10.69 -4.92 -9.11
CA ARG A 35 -10.10 -4.77 -7.77
C ARG A 35 -9.98 -6.12 -7.04
N ALA A 36 -10.99 -6.97 -7.14
CA ALA A 36 -11.00 -8.30 -6.55
C ALA A 36 -9.92 -9.19 -7.20
N SER A 37 -9.81 -9.16 -8.53
CA SER A 37 -8.75 -9.85 -9.26
C SER A 37 -7.36 -9.35 -8.85
N ALA A 38 -7.15 -8.02 -8.79
CA ALA A 38 -5.90 -7.44 -8.33
C ALA A 38 -5.55 -7.88 -6.90
N TYR A 39 -6.52 -7.86 -5.97
CA TYR A 39 -6.34 -8.32 -4.60
C TYR A 39 -5.87 -9.78 -4.54
N GLN A 40 -6.55 -10.67 -5.27
CA GLN A 40 -6.23 -12.10 -5.31
C GLN A 40 -4.85 -12.35 -5.91
N LYS A 41 -4.48 -11.63 -6.98
CA LYS A 41 -3.15 -11.74 -7.61
C LYS A 41 -2.04 -11.25 -6.68
N ILE A 42 -2.24 -10.12 -5.98
CA ILE A 42 -1.27 -9.63 -4.98
C ILE A 42 -1.13 -10.65 -3.84
N GLN A 43 -2.24 -11.21 -3.37
CA GLN A 43 -2.23 -12.25 -2.34
C GLN A 43 -1.43 -13.48 -2.80
N ALA A 44 -1.67 -13.96 -4.02
CA ALA A 44 -0.97 -15.12 -4.58
C ALA A 44 0.52 -14.85 -4.82
N ALA A 45 0.87 -13.62 -5.19
CA ALA A 45 2.24 -13.20 -5.46
C ALA A 45 3.02 -12.79 -4.18
N GLU A 46 2.40 -12.72 -3.00
CA GLU A 46 3.00 -12.18 -1.77
C GLU A 46 4.39 -12.80 -1.47
N ALA A 47 4.48 -14.13 -1.50
CA ALA A 47 5.72 -14.84 -1.20
C ALA A 47 6.81 -14.59 -2.26
N GLU A 48 6.42 -14.57 -3.54
CA GLU A 48 7.34 -14.36 -4.66
C GLU A 48 7.87 -12.93 -4.67
N VAL A 49 7.01 -11.94 -4.43
CA VAL A 49 7.40 -10.53 -4.32
C VAL A 49 8.40 -10.32 -3.18
N LEU A 50 8.17 -10.94 -2.01
CA LEU A 50 9.09 -10.86 -0.88
C LEU A 50 10.45 -11.51 -1.22
N SER A 51 10.43 -12.69 -1.83
CA SER A 51 11.65 -13.40 -2.26
C SER A 51 12.48 -12.55 -3.24
N GLN A 52 11.84 -11.96 -4.26
CA GLN A 52 12.52 -11.11 -5.23
C GLN A 52 13.06 -9.81 -4.61
N LEU A 53 12.33 -9.22 -3.66
CA LEU A 53 12.78 -8.04 -2.93
C LEU A 53 14.02 -8.35 -2.07
N GLU A 54 14.01 -9.48 -1.36
CA GLU A 54 15.15 -9.94 -0.57
C GLU A 54 16.39 -10.21 -1.42
N ALA A 55 16.22 -10.82 -2.61
CA ALA A 55 17.31 -11.01 -3.55
C ALA A 55 17.90 -9.66 -4.01
N LYS A 56 17.05 -8.66 -4.31
CA LYS A 56 17.49 -7.30 -4.65
C LYS A 56 18.19 -6.59 -3.49
N TRP A 57 17.74 -6.83 -2.26
CA TRP A 57 18.42 -6.32 -1.07
C TRP A 57 19.79 -6.94 -0.87
N ALA A 58 19.92 -8.26 -1.03
CA ALA A 58 21.20 -8.97 -0.90
C ALA A 58 22.23 -8.48 -1.93
N ALA A 59 21.79 -8.09 -3.12
CA ALA A 59 22.65 -7.48 -4.14
C ALA A 59 23.11 -6.05 -3.80
N ASN A 60 22.53 -5.41 -2.78
CA ASN A 60 22.91 -4.08 -2.30
C ASN A 60 23.66 -4.20 -0.97
N GLU A 61 24.98 -4.40 -1.03
CA GLU A 61 25.85 -4.67 0.13
C GLU A 61 25.77 -3.62 1.27
N ASN A 62 25.30 -2.41 0.96
CA ASN A 62 25.23 -1.30 1.92
C ASN A 62 23.82 -1.00 2.48
N LEU A 63 22.79 -1.77 2.10
CA LEU A 63 21.40 -1.43 2.41
C LEU A 63 21.05 -1.56 3.91
N PHE A 64 21.68 -2.51 4.60
CA PHE A 64 21.42 -2.76 6.03
C PHE A 64 22.55 -2.31 6.97
N GLY A 65 23.66 -1.78 6.43
CA GLY A 65 24.81 -1.25 7.17
C GLY A 65 25.53 -2.26 8.08
N GLN A 66 26.84 -2.10 8.26
CA GLN A 66 27.58 -2.75 9.35
C GLN A 66 27.63 -1.82 10.57
N GLY A 67 27.05 -2.22 11.71
CA GLY A 67 27.06 -1.45 12.96
C GLY A 67 26.15 -2.01 14.06
N ASN A 68 26.12 -1.35 15.23
CA ASN A 68 25.39 -1.77 16.45
C ASN A 68 23.85 -1.73 16.33
N ASN A 69 23.31 -1.27 15.20
CA ASN A 69 21.87 -1.18 14.94
C ASN A 69 21.48 -2.21 13.87
N LYS A 70 21.82 -3.49 14.08
CA LYS A 70 21.43 -4.57 13.18
C LYS A 70 19.91 -4.61 13.09
N LEU A 71 19.38 -4.22 11.94
CA LEU A 71 17.97 -4.40 11.62
C LEU A 71 17.61 -5.87 11.81
N ASN A 72 16.59 -6.14 12.61
CA ASN A 72 16.08 -7.49 12.75
C ASN A 72 15.35 -7.85 11.44
N VAL A 73 16.02 -8.62 10.60
CA VAL A 73 15.53 -9.05 9.28
C VAL A 73 14.14 -9.68 9.38
N SER A 74 13.89 -10.51 10.41
CA SER A 74 12.58 -11.14 10.59
C SER A 74 11.46 -10.13 10.91
N THR A 75 11.79 -9.06 11.63
CA THR A 75 10.84 -7.96 11.89
C THR A 75 10.55 -7.20 10.60
N CYS A 76 11.59 -6.91 9.81
CA CYS A 76 11.46 -6.21 8.54
C CYS A 76 10.60 -7.01 7.52
N GLN A 77 10.84 -8.31 7.40
CA GLN A 77 10.04 -9.22 6.56
C GLN A 77 8.56 -9.24 6.98
N ARG A 78 8.29 -9.33 8.29
CA ARG A 78 6.93 -9.29 8.82
C ARG A 78 6.25 -7.97 8.48
N ASP A 79 6.94 -6.85 8.67
CA ASP A 79 6.36 -5.53 8.45
C ASP A 79 6.10 -5.27 6.96
N LEU A 80 6.98 -5.75 6.07
CA LEU A 80 6.74 -5.75 4.62
C LEU A 80 5.56 -6.61 4.22
N LYS A 81 5.44 -7.82 4.77
CA LYS A 81 4.30 -8.69 4.53
C LYS A 81 2.98 -8.00 4.91
N ASN A 82 2.96 -7.36 6.07
CA ASN A 82 1.81 -6.56 6.48
C ASN A 82 1.54 -5.40 5.50
N MET A 83 2.57 -4.73 5.00
CA MET A 83 2.42 -3.66 4.03
C MET A 83 1.83 -4.13 2.70
N ILE A 84 2.24 -5.31 2.20
CA ILE A 84 1.65 -5.93 1.00
C ILE A 84 0.16 -6.21 1.24
N ARG A 85 -0.19 -6.76 2.41
CA ARG A 85 -1.59 -7.04 2.78
C ARG A 85 -2.42 -5.77 2.87
N TYR A 86 -1.93 -4.73 3.55
CA TYR A 86 -2.61 -3.45 3.63
C TYR A 86 -2.80 -2.82 2.25
N THR A 87 -1.80 -2.94 1.38
CA THR A 87 -1.89 -2.51 -0.01
C THR A 87 -3.01 -3.24 -0.74
N ALA A 88 -3.00 -4.58 -0.72
CA ALA A 88 -4.03 -5.39 -1.37
C ALA A 88 -5.44 -5.05 -0.84
N THR A 89 -5.61 -4.99 0.48
CA THR A 89 -6.89 -4.62 1.10
C THR A 89 -7.36 -3.24 0.66
N THR A 90 -6.44 -2.28 0.53
CA THR A 90 -6.77 -0.91 0.10
C THR A 90 -7.15 -0.85 -1.38
N VAL A 91 -6.51 -1.66 -2.23
CA VAL A 91 -6.93 -1.82 -3.64
C VAL A 91 -8.37 -2.31 -3.72
N LEU A 92 -8.69 -3.34 -2.93
CA LEU A 92 -10.04 -3.92 -2.86
C LEU A 92 -11.08 -2.93 -2.33
N SER A 93 -10.78 -2.24 -1.23
CA SER A 93 -11.72 -1.34 -0.56
C SER A 93 -11.76 0.07 -1.16
N SER A 94 -10.85 0.39 -2.08
CA SER A 94 -10.63 1.73 -2.63
C SER A 94 -10.53 2.82 -1.55
N ASP A 95 -9.87 2.53 -0.43
CA ASP A 95 -9.90 3.37 0.78
C ASP A 95 -8.54 3.94 1.16
N LEU A 96 -8.08 4.91 0.38
CA LEU A 96 -6.79 5.56 0.58
C LEU A 96 -6.71 6.34 1.90
N ASP A 97 -7.81 6.94 2.34
CA ASP A 97 -7.88 7.68 3.60
C ASP A 97 -7.59 6.76 4.78
N ARG A 98 -8.25 5.60 4.81
CA ARG A 98 -8.01 4.60 5.86
C ARG A 98 -6.57 4.08 5.82
N LEU A 99 -6.01 3.80 4.65
CA LEU A 99 -4.61 3.39 4.54
C LEU A 99 -3.67 4.46 5.11
N ARG A 100 -3.89 5.72 4.74
CA ARG A 100 -3.09 6.84 5.22
C ARG A 100 -3.15 6.97 6.74
N GLU A 101 -4.36 7.09 7.28
CA GLU A 101 -4.58 7.44 8.67
C GLU A 101 -4.31 6.28 9.63
N SER A 102 -4.74 5.07 9.27
CA SER A 102 -4.65 3.91 10.16
C SER A 102 -3.31 3.17 10.06
N CYS A 103 -2.57 3.30 8.96
CA CYS A 103 -1.36 2.54 8.73
C CYS A 103 -0.15 3.43 8.45
N LEU A 104 -0.18 4.25 7.39
CA LEU A 104 1.03 4.91 6.89
C LEU A 104 1.56 6.00 7.81
N LEU A 105 0.70 6.82 8.43
CA LEU A 105 1.15 7.87 9.36
C LEU A 105 1.78 7.27 10.63
N TRP A 106 1.21 6.18 11.15
CA TRP A 106 1.78 5.46 12.28
C TRP A 106 3.12 4.82 11.88
N TYR A 107 3.19 4.14 10.74
CA TYR A 107 4.41 3.50 10.28
C TYR A 107 5.53 4.51 9.97
N GLN A 108 5.19 5.68 9.43
CA GLN A 108 6.13 6.80 9.24
C GLN A 108 6.81 7.21 10.56
N THR A 109 6.06 7.19 11.67
CA THR A 109 6.60 7.51 12.99
C THR A 109 7.68 6.50 13.40
N ILE A 110 7.47 5.21 13.11
CA ILE A 110 8.45 4.14 13.34
C ILE A 110 9.69 4.34 12.47
N VAL A 111 9.50 4.56 11.16
CA VAL A 111 10.62 4.77 10.21
C VAL A 111 11.53 5.92 10.68
N ARG A 112 10.93 7.02 11.16
CA ARG A 112 11.66 8.17 11.71
C ARG A 112 12.37 7.84 13.02
N ALA A 113 11.67 7.20 13.96
CA ALA A 113 12.22 6.87 15.28
C ALA A 113 13.46 5.98 15.17
N TYR A 114 13.43 5.00 14.27
CA TYR A 114 14.54 4.08 14.06
C TYR A 114 15.52 4.50 12.95
N LYS A 115 15.28 5.64 12.29
CA LYS A 115 16.17 6.24 11.27
C LYS A 115 16.42 5.35 10.04
N TYR A 116 15.41 4.59 9.59
CA TYR A 116 15.52 3.72 8.42
C TYR A 116 14.92 4.32 7.13
N GLY A 117 14.76 5.64 7.05
CA GLY A 117 14.19 6.34 5.89
C GLY A 117 14.93 6.07 4.57
N HIS A 118 16.26 5.91 4.61
CA HIS A 118 17.05 5.52 3.44
C HIS A 118 16.69 4.14 2.90
N ILE A 119 16.40 3.17 3.78
CA ILE A 119 15.96 1.82 3.41
C ILE A 119 14.56 1.87 2.82
N ALA A 120 13.66 2.64 3.44
CA ALA A 120 12.30 2.84 2.93
C ALA A 120 12.30 3.47 1.52
N ASN A 121 13.19 4.44 1.27
CA ASN A 121 13.38 5.08 -0.04
C ASN A 121 13.82 4.12 -1.15
N ILE A 122 14.51 3.04 -0.82
CA ILE A 122 14.91 2.02 -1.80
C ILE A 122 13.83 0.94 -1.90
N THR A 123 13.28 0.54 -0.77
CA THR A 123 12.39 -0.61 -0.65
C THR A 123 11.04 -0.38 -1.31
N TYR A 124 10.38 0.75 -1.03
CA TYR A 124 9.02 0.97 -1.52
C TYR A 124 8.92 1.18 -3.04
N PRO A 125 9.85 1.89 -3.72
CA PRO A 125 9.88 1.90 -5.18
C PRO A 125 10.07 0.50 -5.78
N LEU A 126 11.01 -0.29 -5.25
CA LEU A 126 11.24 -1.66 -5.71
C LEU A 126 10.00 -2.54 -5.49
N LEU A 127 9.38 -2.46 -4.31
CA LEU A 127 8.16 -3.20 -4.01
C LEU A 127 7.03 -2.83 -4.98
N ASN A 128 6.91 -1.54 -5.32
CA ASN A 128 5.93 -1.06 -6.30
C ASN A 128 6.18 -1.64 -7.69
N GLU A 129 7.43 -1.66 -8.15
CA GLU A 129 7.81 -2.26 -9.43
C GLU A 129 7.53 -3.76 -9.46
N LEU A 130 7.92 -4.48 -8.42
CA LEU A 130 7.73 -5.93 -8.30
C LEU A 130 6.25 -6.31 -8.33
N MET A 131 5.41 -5.65 -7.52
CA MET A 131 3.98 -5.98 -7.48
C MET A 131 3.27 -5.72 -8.81
N LYS A 132 3.67 -4.67 -9.55
CA LYS A 132 3.06 -4.35 -10.86
C LYS A 132 3.32 -5.43 -11.92
N GLN A 133 4.37 -6.23 -11.79
CA GLN A 133 4.68 -7.30 -12.75
C GLN A 133 3.62 -8.43 -12.75
N PHE A 134 2.88 -8.57 -11.65
CA PHE A 134 1.85 -9.60 -11.50
C PHE A 134 0.44 -9.11 -11.86
N LEU A 135 0.30 -7.85 -12.27
CA LEU A 135 -0.97 -7.21 -12.53
C LEU A 135 -1.14 -6.92 -14.03
N SER A 136 -2.39 -7.00 -14.51
CA SER A 136 -2.75 -6.42 -15.81
C SER A 136 -2.60 -4.90 -15.77
N ALA A 137 -2.62 -4.24 -16.93
CA ALA A 137 -2.56 -2.78 -17.00
C ALA A 137 -3.70 -2.10 -16.22
N GLU A 138 -4.92 -2.65 -16.28
CA GLU A 138 -6.09 -2.14 -15.56
C GLU A 138 -5.96 -2.32 -14.05
N GLU A 139 -5.52 -3.50 -13.61
CA GLU A 139 -5.27 -3.79 -12.20
C GLU A 139 -4.15 -2.92 -11.63
N ALA A 140 -3.08 -2.74 -12.40
CA ALA A 140 -1.96 -1.88 -12.04
C ALA A 140 -2.36 -0.40 -11.97
N ALA A 141 -3.29 0.05 -12.83
CA ALA A 141 -3.84 1.40 -12.76
C ALA A 141 -4.60 1.63 -11.44
N LEU A 142 -5.40 0.66 -11.00
CA LEU A 142 -6.11 0.72 -9.71
C LEU A 142 -5.18 0.59 -8.50
N ALA A 143 -4.11 -0.18 -8.61
CA ALA A 143 -3.12 -0.33 -7.55
C ALA A 143 -2.19 0.89 -7.41
N SER A 144 -1.88 1.57 -8.52
CA SER A 144 -0.86 2.63 -8.55
C SER A 144 -1.06 3.75 -7.53
N PRO A 145 -2.28 4.28 -7.29
CA PRO A 145 -2.49 5.28 -6.24
C PRO A 145 -2.11 4.78 -4.84
N VAL A 146 -2.42 3.52 -4.52
CA VAL A 146 -2.10 2.88 -3.24
C VAL A 146 -0.57 2.76 -3.08
N LEU A 147 0.08 2.25 -4.12
CA LEU A 147 1.53 2.06 -4.19
C LEU A 147 2.31 3.37 -4.11
N GLY A 148 1.83 4.38 -4.84
CA GLY A 148 2.40 5.73 -4.80
C GLY A 148 2.27 6.36 -3.41
N LEU A 149 1.14 6.16 -2.74
CA LEU A 149 0.92 6.69 -1.39
C LEU A 149 1.89 6.10 -0.37
N ASN A 150 2.10 4.78 -0.40
CA ASN A 150 3.11 4.10 0.44
C ASN A 150 4.50 4.72 0.24
N GLN A 151 4.92 4.85 -1.03
CA GLN A 151 6.22 5.41 -1.38
C GLN A 151 6.37 6.87 -0.95
N VAL A 152 5.35 7.71 -1.15
CA VAL A 152 5.42 9.14 -0.81
C VAL A 152 5.49 9.34 0.70
N ILE A 153 4.66 8.64 1.48
CA ILE A 153 4.59 8.83 2.93
C ILE A 153 5.80 8.20 3.63
N LEU A 154 6.26 7.03 3.18
CA LEU A 154 7.32 6.28 3.85
C LEU A 154 8.72 6.55 3.29
N GLY A 155 8.84 7.00 2.04
CA GLY A 155 10.11 7.37 1.42
C GLY A 155 10.56 8.78 1.78
N LYS A 156 9.66 9.77 1.83
CA LYS A 156 10.04 11.17 2.14
C LYS A 156 10.26 11.44 3.65
N THR A 157 11.06 10.60 4.30
CA THR A 157 11.45 10.75 5.71
C THR A 157 12.95 10.71 5.91
#